data_AF-A0ABD1J9Q4-F1
#
_entry.id   AF-A0ABD1J9Q4-F1
#
_cell.length_a   1.000
_cell.length_b   1.000
_cell.length_c   1.000
_cell.angle_alpha   90.00
_cell.angle_beta   90.00
_cell.angle_gamma   90.00
#
_symmetry.space_group_name_H-M   'P 1'
#
loop_
_entity.id
_entity.type
_entity.pdbx_description
1 polymer ?
#
loop_
_entity_poly.entity_id
_entity_poly.type
_entity_poly.pdbx_seq_one_letter_code
_entity_poly.pdbx_strand_id
1 'polypeptide(L)'
;MKIEHRVNETNPAVKEHYVSEVHMEIDDLKRIYSNDYLSKNVLQNGLKAANWSEVPHYPRPVEFCMGTVAHVTTKDGLDGILGSGGFKGGVKSSLLWWNPVIGPEEITAAEQRYLEKLFPDQTAEEKTGQKPFLHNFTTSPAFQDESRYGNFRFSFSLPDVLQAYSTQFCGGEKPVFRVYETVVFSQEVMYVVLVHSPNVHDYDVYPELGDDEGVCAYQDGKIMWRAQAISETHRFQLNENRDEKQVHVERGNGAFYVWDVVSLALHVPKGSIFEFSHERLKKTALTACGPAYPAINKPLMSLPEAEAIVMEIRATCEYDKSADTTDELKSEGE
;
A
#
# COMPACT_ATOMS: atom_id res chain seq x y z
N MET A 1 -14.61 -17.84 -14.10
CA MET A 1 -13.51 -16.89 -13.81
C MET A 1 -12.40 -17.09 -14.82
N LYS A 2 -11.89 -16.02 -15.43
CA LYS A 2 -10.79 -16.08 -16.41
C LYS A 2 -9.79 -14.98 -16.05
N ILE A 3 -8.51 -15.25 -16.26
CA ILE A 3 -7.49 -14.20 -16.17
C ILE A 3 -7.48 -13.42 -17.48
N GLU A 4 -7.43 -12.11 -17.35
CA GLU A 4 -7.30 -11.17 -18.46
C GLU A 4 -5.89 -10.60 -18.49
N HIS A 5 -5.55 -9.91 -19.58
CA HIS A 5 -4.21 -9.40 -19.82
C HIS A 5 -4.28 -7.97 -20.35
N ARG A 6 -3.47 -7.10 -19.79
CA ARG A 6 -3.24 -5.76 -20.32
C ARG A 6 -1.79 -5.34 -20.17
N VAL A 7 -1.48 -4.19 -20.75
CA VAL A 7 -0.18 -3.53 -20.63
C VAL A 7 -0.34 -2.40 -19.62
N ASN A 8 0.61 -2.27 -18.69
CA ASN A 8 0.59 -1.21 -17.67
C ASN A 8 0.54 0.17 -18.34
N GLU A 9 -0.31 1.05 -17.82
CA GLU A 9 -0.56 2.38 -18.41
C GLU A 9 0.69 3.27 -18.39
N THR A 10 1.48 3.18 -17.32
CA THR A 10 2.66 4.02 -17.06
C THR A 10 3.92 3.42 -17.70
N ASN A 11 4.04 2.10 -17.74
CA ASN A 11 5.18 1.40 -18.34
C ASN A 11 4.72 0.30 -19.30
N PRO A 12 4.71 0.57 -20.62
CA PRO A 12 4.27 -0.40 -21.62
C PRO A 12 5.08 -1.70 -21.71
N ALA A 13 6.26 -1.76 -21.07
CA ALA A 13 7.06 -2.99 -20.99
C ALA A 13 6.56 -3.97 -19.92
N VAL A 14 5.69 -3.53 -19.01
CA VAL A 14 5.11 -4.35 -17.94
C VAL A 14 3.78 -4.91 -18.40
N LYS A 15 3.67 -6.25 -18.38
CA LYS A 15 2.42 -6.97 -18.63
C LYS A 15 1.72 -7.22 -17.30
N GLU A 16 0.42 -6.98 -17.28
CA GLU A 16 -0.45 -7.19 -16.14
C GLU A 16 -1.40 -8.33 -16.45
N HIS A 17 -1.54 -9.24 -15.49
CA HIS A 17 -2.57 -10.26 -15.48
C HIS A 17 -3.59 -9.86 -14.45
N TYR A 18 -4.89 -9.95 -14.73
CA TYR A 18 -5.87 -9.53 -13.72
C TYR A 18 -7.16 -10.34 -13.76
N VAL A 19 -7.90 -10.28 -12.66
CA VAL A 19 -9.25 -10.79 -12.54
C VAL A 19 -10.13 -9.66 -11.98
N SER A 20 -11.12 -9.22 -12.76
CA SER A 20 -12.03 -8.15 -12.37
C SER A 20 -13.10 -8.60 -11.37
N GLU A 21 -13.69 -7.64 -10.66
CA GLU A 21 -14.85 -7.79 -9.78
C GLU A 21 -14.61 -8.65 -8.53
N VAL A 22 -13.36 -8.95 -8.20
CA VAL A 22 -12.99 -9.81 -7.08
C VAL A 22 -11.62 -9.49 -6.49
N HIS A 23 -11.49 -9.66 -5.17
CA HIS A 23 -10.21 -9.83 -4.49
C HIS A 23 -9.99 -11.32 -4.25
N MET A 24 -9.25 -11.96 -5.17
CA MET A 24 -9.11 -13.41 -5.18
C MET A 24 -8.01 -13.87 -4.23
N GLU A 25 -8.35 -14.76 -3.31
CA GLU A 25 -7.34 -15.36 -2.44
C GLU A 25 -6.20 -16.03 -3.23
N ILE A 26 -4.98 -15.95 -2.71
CA ILE A 26 -3.77 -16.52 -3.32
C ILE A 26 -3.95 -18.01 -3.66
N ASP A 27 -4.61 -18.78 -2.79
CA ASP A 27 -4.81 -20.22 -3.02
C ASP A 27 -5.82 -20.52 -4.15
N ASP A 28 -6.76 -19.60 -4.42
CA ASP A 28 -7.65 -19.67 -5.58
C ASP A 28 -6.96 -19.16 -6.84
N LEU A 29 -6.15 -18.11 -6.76
CA LEU A 29 -5.31 -17.62 -7.86
C LEU A 29 -4.43 -18.73 -8.41
N LYS A 30 -3.82 -19.55 -7.54
CA LYS A 30 -2.99 -20.72 -7.93
C LYS A 30 -3.71 -21.71 -8.85
N ARG A 31 -5.04 -21.78 -8.77
CA ARG A 31 -5.85 -22.73 -9.56
C ARG A 31 -6.08 -22.26 -10.99
N ILE A 32 -6.00 -20.95 -11.23
CA ILE A 32 -6.33 -20.34 -12.52
C ILE A 32 -5.13 -19.65 -13.18
N TYR A 33 -4.04 -19.45 -12.42
CA TYR A 33 -2.82 -18.81 -12.88
C TYR A 33 -1.60 -19.47 -12.23
N SER A 34 -0.60 -19.75 -13.05
CA SER A 34 0.66 -20.33 -12.59
C SER A 34 1.83 -19.49 -13.06
N ASN A 35 2.70 -19.13 -12.14
CA ASN A 35 4.03 -18.61 -12.40
C ASN A 35 5.04 -19.24 -11.41
N ASP A 36 6.32 -18.99 -11.61
CA ASP A 36 7.41 -19.61 -10.84
C ASP A 36 7.39 -19.28 -9.33
N TYR A 37 6.67 -18.23 -8.94
CA TYR A 37 6.54 -17.79 -7.55
C TYR A 37 5.24 -18.30 -6.93
N LEU A 38 4.11 -18.11 -7.61
CA LEU A 38 2.77 -18.46 -7.13
C LEU A 38 2.57 -19.98 -6.98
N SER A 39 3.22 -20.77 -7.85
CA SER A 39 3.07 -22.24 -7.87
C SER A 39 3.69 -22.97 -6.67
N LYS A 40 4.45 -22.27 -5.81
CA LYS A 40 5.11 -22.89 -4.66
C LYS A 40 4.12 -23.26 -3.56
N ASN A 41 4.42 -24.36 -2.88
CA ASN A 41 3.64 -24.84 -1.75
C ASN A 41 4.16 -24.24 -0.44
N VAL A 42 3.23 -23.80 0.40
CA VAL A 42 3.54 -23.37 1.76
C VAL A 42 3.49 -24.58 2.68
N LEU A 43 4.57 -24.78 3.43
CA LEU A 43 4.68 -25.88 4.38
C LEU A 43 3.86 -25.64 5.63
N GLN A 44 3.41 -26.73 6.25
CA GLN A 44 2.72 -26.68 7.53
C GLN A 44 3.68 -26.42 8.70
N ASN A 45 3.14 -25.94 9.82
CA ASN A 45 3.88 -25.75 11.07
C ASN A 45 4.69 -27.00 11.44
N GLY A 46 5.95 -26.81 11.84
CA GLY A 46 6.88 -27.88 12.19
C GLY A 46 7.58 -28.60 11.02
N LEU A 47 7.18 -28.38 9.76
CA LEU A 47 7.90 -28.92 8.59
C LEU A 47 8.99 -27.96 8.11
N LYS A 48 10.19 -28.49 7.80
CA LYS A 48 11.32 -27.69 7.32
C LYS A 48 11.43 -27.77 5.81
N ALA A 49 11.59 -26.61 5.16
CA ALA A 49 11.84 -26.53 3.72
C ALA A 49 13.16 -27.22 3.37
N ALA A 50 13.11 -28.23 2.51
CA ALA A 50 14.27 -28.97 2.05
C ALA A 50 14.97 -28.26 0.87
N ASN A 51 14.25 -27.40 0.13
CA ASN A 51 14.78 -26.68 -1.03
C ASN A 51 14.00 -25.37 -1.30
N TRP A 52 14.44 -24.61 -2.32
CA TRP A 52 13.91 -23.28 -2.68
C TRP A 52 12.51 -23.28 -3.33
N SER A 53 11.93 -24.46 -3.62
CA SER A 53 10.58 -24.60 -4.17
C SER A 53 9.50 -24.74 -3.10
N GLU A 54 9.91 -24.92 -1.85
CA GLU A 54 9.02 -24.99 -0.68
C GLU A 54 9.11 -23.67 0.09
N VAL A 55 7.95 -23.10 0.42
CA VAL A 55 7.87 -21.89 1.23
C VAL A 55 7.72 -22.32 2.70
N PRO A 56 8.66 -21.97 3.60
CA PRO A 56 8.54 -22.28 5.02
C PRO A 56 7.23 -21.77 5.61
N HIS A 57 6.69 -22.42 6.64
CA HIS A 57 5.51 -21.92 7.36
C HIS A 57 5.74 -20.47 7.83
N TYR A 58 4.75 -19.60 7.65
CA TYR A 58 4.83 -18.17 7.97
C TYR A 58 3.46 -17.64 8.42
N PRO A 59 3.40 -16.46 9.06
CA PRO A 59 2.12 -15.88 9.50
C PRO A 59 1.20 -15.58 8.32
N ARG A 60 0.03 -16.22 8.25
CA ARG A 60 -1.03 -15.92 7.27
C ARG A 60 -2.41 -16.43 7.69
N PRO A 61 -3.50 -15.69 7.42
CA PRO A 61 -3.49 -14.28 7.04
C PRO A 61 -3.10 -13.39 8.22
N VAL A 62 -2.53 -12.21 7.94
CA VAL A 62 -2.19 -11.18 8.93
C VAL A 62 -3.00 -9.93 8.62
N GLU A 63 -3.73 -9.43 9.62
CA GLU A 63 -4.63 -8.29 9.43
C GLU A 63 -3.93 -6.96 9.73
N PHE A 64 -3.78 -6.12 8.70
CA PHE A 64 -3.27 -4.76 8.78
C PHE A 64 -4.42 -3.76 8.62
N CYS A 65 -4.44 -2.73 9.46
CA CYS A 65 -5.37 -1.61 9.32
C CYS A 65 -4.66 -0.46 8.62
N MET A 66 -5.20 0.00 7.49
CA MET A 66 -4.63 1.11 6.72
C MET A 66 -4.98 2.46 7.36
N GLY A 67 -4.03 3.03 8.12
CA GLY A 67 -4.16 4.37 8.70
C GLY A 67 -3.64 5.49 7.80
N THR A 68 -2.52 5.22 7.14
CA THR A 68 -1.81 6.16 6.25
C THR A 68 -1.72 5.57 4.86
N VAL A 69 -1.94 6.41 3.85
CA VAL A 69 -1.76 6.06 2.44
C VAL A 69 -0.82 7.04 1.77
N ALA A 70 -0.14 6.58 0.72
CA ALA A 70 0.78 7.41 -0.03
C ALA A 70 0.66 7.24 -1.54
N HIS A 71 0.86 8.36 -2.23
CA HIS A 71 1.06 8.41 -3.67
C HIS A 71 2.56 8.55 -3.93
N VAL A 72 3.15 7.60 -4.66
CA VAL A 72 4.57 7.64 -5.02
C VAL A 72 4.73 7.96 -6.49
N THR A 73 5.67 8.86 -6.80
CA THR A 73 5.83 9.41 -8.15
C THR A 73 7.29 9.69 -8.50
N THR A 74 7.53 9.86 -9.80
CA THR A 74 8.84 10.23 -10.37
C THR A 74 9.08 11.75 -10.26
N LYS A 75 10.25 12.23 -10.69
CA LYS A 75 10.53 13.67 -10.73
C LYS A 75 9.52 14.44 -11.59
N ASP A 76 9.18 13.92 -12.77
CA ASP A 76 8.20 14.55 -13.66
C ASP A 76 6.82 14.61 -13.01
N GLY A 77 6.43 13.54 -12.29
CA GLY A 77 5.17 13.52 -11.57
C GLY A 77 5.15 14.45 -10.36
N LEU A 78 6.26 14.59 -9.64
CA LEU A 78 6.43 15.61 -8.60
C LEU A 78 6.21 17.01 -9.18
N ASP A 79 6.89 17.34 -10.28
CA ASP A 79 6.77 18.65 -10.93
C ASP A 79 5.36 18.91 -11.43
N GLY A 80 4.70 17.88 -11.99
CA GLY A 80 3.31 17.94 -12.41
C GLY A 80 2.34 18.20 -11.24
N ILE A 81 2.54 17.52 -10.10
CA ILE A 81 1.71 17.70 -8.90
C ILE A 81 1.89 19.12 -8.35
N LEU A 82 3.13 19.55 -8.18
CA LEU A 82 3.42 20.89 -7.65
C LEU A 82 2.98 22.01 -8.58
N GLY A 83 3.18 21.85 -9.89
CA GLY A 83 2.81 22.84 -10.89
C GLY A 83 1.29 22.95 -11.12
N SER A 84 0.53 21.92 -10.77
CA SER A 84 -0.94 21.94 -10.86
C SER A 84 -1.65 22.12 -9.51
N GLY A 85 -0.92 22.18 -8.40
CA GLY A 85 -1.49 22.33 -7.05
C GLY A 85 -2.19 21.08 -6.51
N GLY A 86 -1.99 19.92 -7.13
CA GLY A 86 -2.67 18.68 -6.73
C GLY A 86 -2.44 17.50 -7.67
N PHE A 87 -3.21 16.45 -7.47
CA PHE A 87 -3.04 15.18 -8.19
C PHE A 87 -4.03 15.07 -9.35
N LYS A 88 -3.58 14.51 -10.48
CA LYS A 88 -4.45 14.20 -11.62
C LYS A 88 -4.62 12.70 -11.74
N GLY A 89 -5.80 12.25 -12.17
CA GLY A 89 -6.01 10.86 -12.55
C GLY A 89 -5.19 10.46 -13.78
N GLY A 90 -5.01 9.15 -13.96
CA GLY A 90 -4.39 8.59 -15.17
C GLY A 90 -5.07 9.07 -16.45
N VAL A 91 -4.31 9.20 -17.54
CA VAL A 91 -4.80 9.80 -18.80
C VAL A 91 -5.89 8.94 -19.44
N LYS A 92 -5.77 7.61 -19.33
CA LYS A 92 -6.73 6.65 -19.89
C LYS A 92 -7.75 6.21 -18.86
N SER A 93 -7.30 5.95 -17.64
CA SER A 93 -8.13 5.34 -16.58
C SER A 93 -8.86 6.37 -15.72
N SER A 94 -8.42 7.63 -15.68
CA SER A 94 -8.88 8.61 -14.69
C SER A 94 -8.70 8.13 -13.23
N LEU A 95 -7.83 7.14 -12.99
CA LEU A 95 -7.55 6.61 -11.67
C LEU A 95 -6.27 7.21 -11.08
N LEU A 96 -6.33 7.59 -9.82
CA LEU A 96 -5.21 8.04 -9.01
C LEU A 96 -4.88 6.98 -7.96
N TRP A 97 -3.66 6.47 -8.00
CA TRP A 97 -3.24 5.31 -7.20
C TRP A 97 -2.63 5.71 -5.87
N TRP A 98 -3.05 5.03 -4.81
CA TRP A 98 -2.55 5.20 -3.44
C TRP A 98 -2.26 3.84 -2.82
N ASN A 99 -1.12 3.72 -2.14
CA ASN A 99 -0.73 2.50 -1.45
C ASN A 99 -0.69 2.73 0.06
N PRO A 100 -0.94 1.69 0.89
CA PRO A 100 -0.78 1.78 2.32
C PRO A 100 0.67 2.12 2.68
N VAL A 101 0.83 2.89 3.74
CA VAL A 101 2.10 3.05 4.45
C VAL A 101 1.98 2.26 5.74
N ILE A 102 2.68 1.13 5.81
CA ILE A 102 2.68 0.24 6.97
C ILE A 102 4.02 0.39 7.69
N GLY A 103 4.00 0.98 8.88
CA GLY A 103 5.18 1.19 9.72
C GLY A 103 5.29 0.20 10.88
N PRO A 104 6.29 0.38 11.75
CA PRO A 104 6.51 -0.48 12.90
C PRO A 104 5.32 -0.57 13.87
N GLU A 105 4.55 0.52 14.01
CA GLU A 105 3.37 0.55 14.87
C GLU A 105 2.24 -0.30 14.30
N GLU A 106 1.95 -0.20 13.00
CA GLU A 106 0.97 -1.03 12.32
C GLU A 106 1.36 -2.52 12.36
N ILE A 107 2.65 -2.84 12.19
CA ILE A 107 3.17 -4.20 12.28
C ILE A 107 2.99 -4.74 13.71
N THR A 108 3.32 -3.96 14.72
CA THR A 108 3.15 -4.37 16.13
C THR A 108 1.69 -4.62 16.45
N ALA A 109 0.78 -3.75 16.00
CA ALA A 109 -0.65 -3.92 16.21
C ALA A 109 -1.20 -5.15 15.45
N ALA A 110 -0.69 -5.43 14.25
CA ALA A 110 -1.05 -6.62 13.47
C ALA A 110 -0.57 -7.91 14.13
N GLU A 111 0.63 -7.91 14.72
CA GLU A 111 1.16 -9.03 15.49
C GLU A 111 0.29 -9.34 16.71
N GLN A 112 -0.15 -8.31 17.44
CA GLN A 112 -1.04 -8.48 18.58
C GLN A 112 -2.37 -9.14 18.15
N ARG A 113 -3.01 -8.63 17.08
CA ARG A 113 -4.26 -9.23 16.55
C ARG A 113 -4.04 -10.68 16.10
N TYR A 114 -2.91 -10.96 15.47
CA TYR A 114 -2.55 -12.32 15.05
C TYR A 114 -2.45 -13.27 16.25
N LEU A 115 -1.77 -12.85 17.32
CA LEU A 115 -1.63 -13.63 18.55
C LEU A 115 -2.97 -13.81 19.28
N GLU A 116 -3.80 -12.77 19.36
CA GLU A 116 -5.12 -12.83 19.98
C GLU A 116 -6.04 -13.83 19.24
N LYS A 117 -5.93 -13.92 17.92
CA LYS A 117 -6.65 -14.92 17.12
C LYS A 117 -6.08 -16.32 17.29
N LEU A 118 -4.75 -16.45 17.38
CA LEU A 118 -4.07 -17.74 17.49
C LEU A 118 -4.22 -18.36 18.89
N PHE A 119 -4.17 -17.52 19.93
CA PHE A 119 -4.23 -17.88 21.35
C PHE A 119 -5.25 -17.00 22.10
N PRO A 120 -6.56 -17.21 21.91
CA PRO A 120 -7.59 -16.35 22.52
C PRO A 120 -7.57 -16.35 24.05
N ASP A 121 -7.16 -17.46 24.66
CA ASP A 121 -7.13 -17.65 26.11
C ASP A 121 -5.75 -17.41 26.74
N GLN A 122 -4.92 -16.57 26.13
CA GLN A 122 -3.56 -16.28 26.62
C GLN A 122 -3.59 -15.40 27.88
N THR A 123 -2.84 -15.76 28.93
CA THR A 123 -2.72 -14.95 30.16
C THR A 123 -1.86 -13.71 29.94
N ALA A 124 -1.89 -12.76 30.89
CA ALA A 124 -1.07 -11.55 30.80
C ALA A 124 0.44 -11.85 30.83
N GLU A 125 0.84 -12.86 31.59
CA GLU A 125 2.24 -13.33 31.68
C GLU A 125 2.68 -13.95 30.36
N GLU A 126 1.86 -14.81 29.75
CA GLU A 126 2.12 -15.43 28.45
C GLU A 126 2.22 -14.36 27.34
N LYS A 127 1.35 -13.34 27.35
CA LYS A 127 1.41 -12.19 26.42
C LYS A 127 2.70 -11.40 26.57
N THR A 128 3.11 -11.12 27.82
CA THR A 128 4.32 -10.32 28.10
C THR A 128 5.61 -11.08 27.75
N GLY A 129 5.57 -12.42 27.79
CA GLY A 129 6.70 -13.28 27.41
C GLY A 129 6.95 -13.39 25.90
N GLN A 130 5.96 -13.04 25.07
CA GLN A 130 6.05 -13.18 23.62
C GLN A 130 7.06 -12.19 23.03
N LYS A 131 8.04 -12.72 22.28
CA LYS A 131 9.00 -11.90 21.54
C LYS A 131 8.38 -11.43 20.22
N PRO A 132 8.63 -10.18 19.80
CA PRO A 132 8.23 -9.72 18.48
C PRO A 132 8.81 -10.58 17.37
N PHE A 133 7.99 -10.96 16.41
CA PHE A 133 8.37 -11.89 15.34
C PHE A 133 7.95 -11.43 13.95
N LEU A 134 6.85 -10.69 13.81
CA LEU A 134 6.21 -10.38 12.54
C LEU A 134 7.11 -9.54 11.62
N HIS A 135 7.95 -8.68 12.19
CA HIS A 135 8.96 -7.91 11.45
C HIS A 135 9.95 -8.78 10.65
N ASN A 136 10.17 -10.04 11.06
CA ASN A 136 11.01 -10.98 10.29
C ASN A 136 10.33 -11.44 9.00
N PHE A 137 9.00 -11.29 8.91
CA PHE A 137 8.20 -11.74 7.78
C PHE A 137 7.71 -10.57 6.92
N THR A 138 7.54 -9.36 7.45
CA THR A 138 7.13 -8.15 6.69
C THR A 138 8.30 -7.58 5.88
N THR A 139 8.76 -8.35 4.91
CA THR A 139 9.95 -8.06 4.09
C THR A 139 9.62 -7.77 2.63
N SER A 140 8.34 -7.85 2.24
CA SER A 140 7.94 -7.44 0.90
C SER A 140 8.04 -5.93 0.73
N PRO A 141 8.15 -5.43 -0.53
CA PRO A 141 8.15 -4.00 -0.84
C PRO A 141 6.98 -3.19 -0.25
N ALA A 142 5.85 -3.82 0.10
CA ALA A 142 4.72 -3.17 0.75
C ALA A 142 5.04 -2.64 2.17
N PHE A 143 6.10 -3.17 2.80
CA PHE A 143 6.52 -2.83 4.17
C PHE A 143 7.89 -2.10 4.19
N GLN A 144 8.38 -1.64 3.05
CA GLN A 144 9.69 -0.98 2.92
C GLN A 144 9.54 0.51 2.61
N ASP A 145 10.55 1.30 2.98
CA ASP A 145 10.58 2.73 2.72
C ASP A 145 11.04 3.06 1.30
N GLU A 146 11.75 2.13 0.66
CA GLU A 146 12.10 2.22 -0.75
C GLU A 146 10.87 2.04 -1.66
N SER A 147 10.99 2.53 -2.89
CA SER A 147 9.89 2.48 -3.85
C SER A 147 10.33 1.99 -5.21
N ARG A 148 9.49 1.15 -5.81
CA ARG A 148 9.64 0.66 -7.18
C ARG A 148 9.05 1.63 -8.21
N TYR A 149 8.24 2.60 -7.76
CA TYR A 149 7.41 3.46 -8.60
C TYR A 149 7.99 4.87 -8.82
N GLY A 150 8.90 5.31 -7.97
CA GLY A 150 9.44 6.67 -7.97
C GLY A 150 10.12 7.03 -6.67
N ASN A 151 10.70 8.23 -6.60
CA ASN A 151 11.51 8.69 -5.47
C ASN A 151 10.81 9.71 -4.58
N PHE A 152 9.61 10.15 -4.94
CA PHE A 152 8.87 11.18 -4.20
C PHE A 152 7.55 10.62 -3.72
N ARG A 153 7.33 10.67 -2.41
CA ARG A 153 6.17 10.08 -1.73
C ARG A 153 5.38 11.20 -1.08
N PHE A 154 4.07 11.23 -1.36
CA PHE A 154 3.13 12.10 -0.66
C PHE A 154 2.28 11.25 0.27
N SER A 155 2.50 11.37 1.58
CA SER A 155 1.79 10.58 2.60
C SER A 155 0.71 11.40 3.28
N PHE A 156 -0.47 10.80 3.46
CA PHE A 156 -1.61 11.40 4.15
C PHE A 156 -2.34 10.33 4.98
N SER A 157 -3.04 10.78 6.03
CA SER A 157 -3.98 9.89 6.71
C SER A 157 -5.10 9.51 5.73
N LEU A 158 -5.55 8.25 5.78
CA LEU A 158 -6.66 7.79 4.96
C LEU A 158 -7.94 8.64 5.21
N PRO A 159 -8.32 8.98 6.45
CA PRO A 159 -9.47 9.85 6.71
C PRO A 159 -9.36 11.21 6.00
N ASP A 160 -8.18 11.82 5.99
CA ASP A 160 -8.01 13.12 5.33
C ASP A 160 -8.13 13.02 3.81
N VAL A 161 -7.60 11.96 3.21
CA VAL A 161 -7.76 11.70 1.77
C VAL A 161 -9.22 11.52 1.42
N LEU A 162 -9.94 10.67 2.18
CA LEU A 162 -11.36 10.41 1.94
C LEU A 162 -12.23 11.64 2.18
N GLN A 163 -11.93 12.45 3.20
CA GLN A 163 -12.65 13.69 3.47
C GLN A 163 -12.41 14.72 2.36
N ALA A 164 -11.17 14.88 1.90
CA ALA A 164 -10.86 15.77 0.79
C ALA A 164 -11.56 15.30 -0.49
N TYR A 165 -11.54 14.00 -0.77
CA TYR A 165 -12.20 13.41 -1.94
C TYR A 165 -13.73 13.59 -1.88
N SER A 166 -14.33 13.38 -0.71
CA SER A 166 -15.75 13.61 -0.45
C SER A 166 -16.16 15.06 -0.76
N THR A 167 -15.40 16.02 -0.24
CA THR A 167 -15.67 17.45 -0.45
C THR A 167 -15.52 17.85 -1.93
N GLN A 168 -14.48 17.37 -2.61
CA GLN A 168 -14.14 17.83 -3.96
C GLN A 168 -14.92 17.11 -5.07
N PHE A 169 -15.26 15.83 -4.89
CA PHE A 169 -15.84 15.01 -5.97
C PHE A 169 -17.16 14.34 -5.62
N CYS A 170 -17.55 14.31 -4.33
CA CYS A 170 -18.79 13.66 -3.88
C CYS A 170 -19.85 14.65 -3.39
N GLY A 171 -19.62 15.96 -3.51
CA GLY A 171 -20.56 16.97 -2.98
C GLY A 171 -20.72 16.91 -1.45
N GLY A 172 -19.72 16.38 -0.74
CA GLY A 172 -19.76 16.15 0.71
C GLY A 172 -20.35 14.79 1.13
N GLU A 173 -20.83 13.97 0.19
CA GLU A 173 -21.28 12.62 0.48
C GLU A 173 -20.12 11.64 0.68
N LYS A 174 -20.38 10.50 1.32
CA LYS A 174 -19.37 9.47 1.52
C LYS A 174 -18.98 8.84 0.17
N PRO A 175 -17.68 8.65 -0.10
CA PRO A 175 -17.24 7.92 -1.29
C PRO A 175 -17.72 6.47 -1.26
N VAL A 176 -17.94 5.88 -2.43
CA VAL A 176 -18.28 4.46 -2.60
C VAL A 176 -16.99 3.67 -2.81
N PHE A 177 -16.88 2.54 -2.11
CA PHE A 177 -15.76 1.61 -2.20
C PHE A 177 -16.22 0.37 -2.95
N ARG A 178 -15.45 -0.06 -3.96
CA ARG A 178 -15.77 -1.25 -4.75
C ARG A 178 -14.58 -2.18 -4.90
N VAL A 179 -14.88 -3.48 -4.99
CA VAL A 179 -13.94 -4.54 -5.33
C VAL A 179 -13.67 -4.46 -6.84
N TYR A 180 -12.57 -3.81 -7.22
CA TYR A 180 -12.29 -3.52 -8.63
C TYR A 180 -11.68 -4.72 -9.34
N GLU A 181 -10.51 -5.17 -8.88
CA GLU A 181 -9.80 -6.29 -9.48
C GLU A 181 -8.67 -6.81 -8.59
N THR A 182 -8.18 -8.00 -8.93
CA THR A 182 -6.92 -8.55 -8.47
C THR A 182 -5.93 -8.54 -9.62
N VAL A 183 -4.81 -7.83 -9.48
CA VAL A 183 -3.73 -7.77 -10.47
C VAL A 183 -2.58 -8.64 -10.01
N VAL A 184 -2.07 -9.48 -10.90
CA VAL A 184 -0.95 -10.38 -10.67
C VAL A 184 0.20 -9.97 -11.57
N PHE A 185 1.30 -9.57 -10.96
CA PHE A 185 2.60 -9.41 -11.58
C PHE A 185 3.45 -10.67 -11.34
N SER A 186 4.75 -10.63 -11.64
CA SER A 186 5.64 -11.79 -11.43
C SER A 186 5.66 -12.26 -9.97
N GLN A 187 5.88 -11.34 -9.01
CA GLN A 187 5.92 -11.65 -7.57
C GLN A 187 4.86 -10.91 -6.74
N GLU A 188 4.15 -9.95 -7.33
CA GLU A 188 3.22 -9.08 -6.60
C GLU A 188 1.78 -9.42 -6.97
N VAL A 189 0.94 -9.61 -5.96
CA VAL A 189 -0.52 -9.71 -6.08
C VAL A 189 -1.12 -8.44 -5.48
N MET A 190 -1.68 -7.58 -6.31
CA MET A 190 -2.27 -6.32 -5.90
C MET A 190 -3.80 -6.41 -5.92
N TYR A 191 -4.43 -6.19 -4.77
CA TYR A 191 -5.88 -6.08 -4.65
C TYR A 191 -6.30 -4.63 -4.76
N VAL A 192 -7.09 -4.30 -5.77
CA VAL A 192 -7.46 -2.92 -6.06
C VAL A 192 -8.84 -2.62 -5.48
N VAL A 193 -8.88 -1.67 -4.55
CA VAL A 193 -10.11 -1.06 -4.07
C VAL A 193 -10.34 0.21 -4.88
N LEU A 194 -11.42 0.23 -5.67
CA LEU A 194 -11.84 1.44 -6.36
C LEU A 194 -12.60 2.34 -5.39
N VAL A 195 -12.27 3.62 -5.40
CA VAL A 195 -12.98 4.67 -4.66
C VAL A 195 -13.54 5.66 -5.66
N HIS A 196 -14.86 5.86 -5.67
CA HIS A 196 -15.50 6.79 -6.58
C HIS A 196 -16.64 7.58 -5.91
N SER A 197 -17.04 8.67 -6.57
CA SER A 197 -18.21 9.46 -6.19
C SER A 197 -19.50 8.65 -6.34
N PRO A 198 -20.47 8.76 -5.41
CA PRO A 198 -21.76 8.08 -5.54
C PRO A 198 -22.56 8.49 -6.78
N ASN A 199 -22.21 9.61 -7.41
CA ASN A 199 -22.82 10.11 -8.64
C ASN A 199 -22.18 9.53 -9.92
N VAL A 200 -21.18 8.65 -9.81
CA VAL A 200 -20.50 8.00 -10.93
C VAL A 200 -20.94 6.54 -11.00
N HIS A 201 -21.73 6.21 -12.03
CA HIS A 201 -22.35 4.90 -12.22
C HIS A 201 -21.56 3.94 -13.13
N ASP A 202 -20.47 4.41 -13.74
CA ASP A 202 -19.61 3.61 -14.63
C ASP A 202 -19.04 2.36 -13.94
N TYR A 203 -19.02 2.37 -12.62
CA TYR A 203 -18.44 1.31 -11.78
C TYR A 203 -19.48 0.45 -11.06
N ASP A 204 -20.77 0.63 -11.32
CA ASP A 204 -21.83 -0.09 -10.60
C ASP A 204 -21.85 -1.61 -10.85
N VAL A 205 -21.13 -2.07 -11.88
CA VAL A 205 -20.89 -3.49 -12.14
C VAL A 205 -19.97 -4.14 -11.09
N TYR A 206 -19.08 -3.37 -10.47
CA TYR A 206 -18.14 -3.88 -9.46
C TYR A 206 -18.85 -4.02 -8.12
N PRO A 207 -18.67 -5.13 -7.38
CA PRO A 207 -19.27 -5.28 -6.05
C PRO A 207 -18.83 -4.18 -5.09
N GLU A 208 -19.73 -3.71 -4.22
CA GLU A 208 -19.34 -2.82 -3.12
C GLU A 208 -18.42 -3.57 -2.15
N LEU A 209 -17.43 -2.86 -1.60
CA LEU A 209 -16.53 -3.40 -0.60
C LEU A 209 -17.24 -3.41 0.75
N GLY A 210 -17.61 -4.61 1.21
CA GLY A 210 -18.29 -4.82 2.48
C GLY A 210 -17.35 -4.91 3.69
N ASP A 211 -17.94 -5.32 4.81
CA ASP A 211 -17.28 -5.64 6.07
C ASP A 211 -17.00 -7.15 6.22
N ASP A 212 -17.00 -7.89 5.11
CA ASP A 212 -16.85 -9.34 5.10
C ASP A 212 -15.43 -9.81 5.47
N GLU A 213 -15.27 -11.14 5.62
CA GLU A 213 -14.00 -11.80 5.94
C GLU A 213 -13.07 -11.96 4.72
N GLY A 214 -13.32 -11.23 3.62
CA GLY A 214 -12.51 -11.28 2.41
C GLY A 214 -11.09 -10.72 2.60
N VAL A 215 -10.31 -10.69 1.52
CA VAL A 215 -8.93 -10.16 1.57
C VAL A 215 -8.89 -8.69 1.99
N CYS A 216 -9.86 -7.90 1.54
CA CYS A 216 -10.03 -6.52 1.94
C CYS A 216 -11.42 -6.32 2.52
N ALA A 217 -11.53 -5.46 3.53
CA ALA A 217 -12.81 -5.00 4.05
C ALA A 217 -12.74 -3.52 4.39
N TYR A 218 -13.90 -2.85 4.37
CA TYR A 218 -14.03 -1.48 4.80
C TYR A 218 -15.05 -1.37 5.93
N GLN A 219 -14.59 -0.94 7.10
CA GLN A 219 -15.43 -0.79 8.29
C GLN A 219 -15.00 0.44 9.07
N ASP A 220 -15.96 1.27 9.48
CA ASP A 220 -15.76 2.43 10.34
C ASP A 220 -14.63 3.38 9.88
N GLY A 221 -14.55 3.64 8.57
CA GLY A 221 -13.53 4.52 8.02
C GLY A 221 -12.14 3.90 7.89
N LYS A 222 -12.00 2.61 8.16
CA LYS A 222 -10.74 1.86 8.07
C LYS A 222 -10.83 0.82 6.98
N ILE A 223 -9.75 0.70 6.21
CA ILE A 223 -9.57 -0.41 5.29
C ILE A 223 -8.72 -1.45 6.00
N MET A 224 -9.27 -2.65 6.10
CA MET A 224 -8.60 -3.82 6.67
C MET A 224 -8.07 -4.65 5.52
N TRP A 225 -6.78 -4.98 5.59
CA TRP A 225 -6.09 -5.85 4.64
C TRP A 225 -5.65 -7.11 5.36
N ARG A 226 -6.21 -8.26 4.96
CA ARG A 226 -5.88 -9.59 5.49
C ARG A 226 -4.80 -10.21 4.61
N ALA A 227 -3.58 -9.73 4.76
CA ALA A 227 -2.42 -10.13 3.97
C ALA A 227 -2.17 -11.63 4.02
N GLN A 228 -2.10 -12.27 2.85
CA GLN A 228 -1.88 -13.70 2.71
C GLN A 228 -0.40 -14.03 2.42
N ALA A 229 0.39 -13.05 1.99
CA ALA A 229 1.82 -13.20 1.75
C ALA A 229 2.60 -11.89 1.96
N ILE A 230 3.28 -11.80 3.10
CA ILE A 230 3.94 -10.56 3.57
C ILE A 230 5.45 -10.48 3.28
N SER A 231 6.04 -11.53 2.71
CA SER A 231 7.48 -11.62 2.43
C SER A 231 7.75 -11.71 0.93
N GLU A 232 8.71 -10.92 0.43
CA GLU A 232 9.27 -11.18 -0.91
C GLU A 232 10.16 -12.43 -0.89
N THR A 233 10.98 -12.56 0.16
CA THR A 233 11.85 -13.72 0.39
C THR A 233 11.60 -14.31 1.77
N HIS A 234 11.11 -15.55 1.82
CA HIS A 234 10.92 -16.29 3.06
C HIS A 234 12.26 -16.86 3.55
N ARG A 235 12.91 -16.13 4.46
CA ARG A 235 14.17 -16.57 5.12
C ARG A 235 13.97 -17.14 6.51
N PHE A 236 12.75 -17.03 7.01
CA PHE A 236 12.37 -17.43 8.35
C PHE A 236 11.19 -18.38 8.30
N GLN A 237 11.11 -19.22 9.33
CA GLN A 237 10.04 -20.15 9.56
C GLN A 237 9.36 -19.79 10.88
N LEU A 238 8.05 -19.74 10.85
CA LEU A 238 7.20 -19.63 12.03
C LEU A 238 7.05 -21.01 12.66
N ASN A 239 7.26 -21.09 13.98
CA ASN A 239 6.97 -22.27 14.78
C ASN A 239 5.96 -21.87 15.86
N GLU A 240 4.75 -22.40 15.77
CA GLU A 240 3.68 -22.15 16.73
C GLU A 240 3.68 -23.26 17.78
N ASN A 241 3.97 -22.90 19.04
CA ASN A 241 3.83 -23.80 20.19
C ASN A 241 2.48 -23.52 20.87
N ARG A 242 1.50 -24.40 20.63
CA ARG A 242 0.15 -24.24 21.19
C ARG A 242 0.07 -24.55 22.69
N ASP A 243 0.96 -25.38 23.21
CA ASP A 243 0.96 -25.75 24.63
C ASP A 243 1.49 -24.59 25.49
N GLU A 244 2.55 -23.93 25.02
CA GLU A 244 3.12 -22.73 25.66
C GLU A 244 2.41 -21.44 25.24
N LYS A 245 1.53 -21.50 24.23
CA LYS A 245 0.94 -20.34 23.55
C LYS A 245 1.98 -19.30 23.16
N GLN A 246 3.06 -19.76 22.54
CA GLN A 246 4.17 -18.94 22.08
C GLN A 246 4.43 -19.18 20.61
N VAL A 247 4.95 -18.14 19.97
CA VAL A 247 5.47 -18.19 18.61
C VAL A 247 6.98 -18.01 18.64
N HIS A 248 7.68 -18.87 17.91
CA HIS A 248 9.11 -18.79 17.71
C HIS A 248 9.46 -18.65 16.24
N VAL A 249 10.61 -18.02 15.98
CA VAL A 249 11.13 -17.83 14.63
C VAL A 249 12.44 -18.60 14.51
N GLU A 250 12.52 -19.45 13.50
CA GLU A 250 13.75 -20.11 13.11
C GLU A 250 14.22 -19.61 11.74
N ARG A 251 15.53 -19.63 11.51
CA ARG A 251 16.07 -19.36 10.19
C ARG A 251 15.79 -20.56 9.28
N GLY A 252 15.12 -20.32 8.16
CA GLY A 252 14.78 -21.33 7.16
C GLY A 252 15.72 -21.31 5.95
N ASN A 253 15.49 -22.26 5.04
CA ASN A 253 16.02 -22.19 3.69
C ASN A 253 15.24 -21.11 2.93
N GLY A 254 15.96 -20.17 2.32
CA GLY A 254 15.37 -19.06 1.59
C GLY A 254 14.46 -19.54 0.45
N ALA A 255 13.31 -18.91 0.28
CA ALA A 255 12.46 -19.10 -0.91
C ALA A 255 11.86 -17.77 -1.36
N PHE A 256 11.98 -17.47 -2.65
CA PHE A 256 11.18 -16.41 -3.27
C PHE A 256 9.74 -16.89 -3.40
N TYR A 257 8.77 -16.05 -3.06
CA TYR A 257 7.36 -16.37 -3.19
C TYR A 257 6.62 -15.14 -3.70
N VAL A 258 5.32 -15.28 -3.99
CA VAL A 258 4.50 -14.09 -4.19
C VAL A 258 4.35 -13.34 -2.86
N TRP A 259 4.17 -12.04 -2.95
CA TRP A 259 3.70 -11.20 -1.86
C TRP A 259 2.48 -10.42 -2.33
N ASP A 260 1.62 -10.03 -1.40
CA ASP A 260 0.42 -9.28 -1.70
C ASP A 260 0.41 -7.87 -1.12
N VAL A 261 -0.47 -7.02 -1.67
CA VAL A 261 -0.68 -5.64 -1.23
C VAL A 261 -2.08 -5.16 -1.64
N VAL A 262 -2.64 -4.23 -0.88
CA VAL A 262 -3.87 -3.51 -1.24
C VAL A 262 -3.51 -2.15 -1.82
N SER A 263 -4.18 -1.73 -2.88
CA SER A 263 -4.03 -0.39 -3.45
C SER A 263 -5.39 0.27 -3.63
N LEU A 264 -5.47 1.57 -3.36
CA LEU A 264 -6.66 2.36 -3.61
C LEU A 264 -6.53 3.05 -4.96
N ALA A 265 -7.52 2.88 -5.81
CA ALA A 265 -7.65 3.60 -7.06
C ALA A 265 -8.79 4.62 -6.94
N LEU A 266 -8.44 5.89 -6.75
CA LEU A 266 -9.42 6.98 -6.65
C LEU A 266 -9.79 7.46 -8.05
N HIS A 267 -11.06 7.44 -8.39
CA HIS A 267 -11.53 8.03 -9.65
C HIS A 267 -11.49 9.56 -9.57
N VAL A 268 -10.60 10.19 -10.33
CA VAL A 268 -10.51 11.64 -10.49
C VAL A 268 -11.03 11.99 -11.89
N PRO A 269 -12.16 12.71 -12.01
CA PRO A 269 -12.74 13.03 -13.30
C PRO A 269 -11.73 13.68 -14.26
N LYS A 270 -11.88 13.35 -15.55
CA LYS A 270 -10.95 13.84 -16.58
C LYS A 270 -10.90 15.36 -16.60
N GLY A 271 -9.68 15.91 -16.51
CA GLY A 271 -9.44 17.36 -16.50
C GLY A 271 -9.55 18.00 -15.11
N SER A 272 -9.98 17.26 -14.10
CA SER A 272 -10.00 17.70 -12.70
C SER A 272 -8.65 17.49 -12.01
N ILE A 273 -8.47 18.20 -10.90
CA ILE A 273 -7.31 18.12 -10.02
C ILE A 273 -7.83 17.78 -8.63
N PHE A 274 -7.22 16.82 -7.96
CA PHE A 274 -7.47 16.50 -6.57
C PHE A 274 -6.50 17.32 -5.70
N GLU A 275 -7.03 18.38 -5.11
CA GLU A 275 -6.25 19.45 -4.53
C GLU A 275 -5.98 19.23 -3.04
N PHE A 276 -4.80 19.66 -2.60
CA PHE A 276 -4.44 19.83 -1.19
C PHE A 276 -3.74 21.19 -1.06
N SER A 277 -3.74 21.79 0.14
CA SER A 277 -3.05 23.07 0.31
C SER A 277 -1.57 22.94 -0.03
N HIS A 278 -1.01 23.99 -0.63
CA HIS A 278 0.41 24.02 -1.01
C HIS A 278 1.34 23.75 0.17
N GLU A 279 1.00 24.30 1.34
CA GLU A 279 1.72 24.01 2.58
C GLU A 279 1.69 22.51 2.89
N ARG A 280 0.52 21.88 2.79
CA ARG A 280 0.37 20.46 3.10
C ARG A 280 1.15 19.59 2.11
N LEU A 281 1.08 19.89 0.82
CA LEU A 281 1.82 19.15 -0.22
C LEU A 281 3.33 19.27 -0.02
N LYS A 282 3.85 20.51 0.10
CA LYS A 282 5.29 20.76 0.05
C LYS A 282 5.99 20.56 1.40
N LYS A 283 5.36 20.94 2.50
CA LYS A 283 6.00 20.92 3.83
C LYS A 283 5.75 19.64 4.60
N THR A 284 4.50 19.16 4.61
CA THR A 284 4.11 18.08 5.54
C THR A 284 4.03 16.71 4.88
N ALA A 285 3.49 16.62 3.66
CA ALA A 285 3.18 15.33 3.04
C ALA A 285 4.34 14.75 2.21
N LEU A 286 5.15 15.62 1.58
CA LEU A 286 6.21 15.20 0.67
C LEU A 286 7.44 14.68 1.42
N THR A 287 7.86 13.45 1.11
CA THR A 287 9.11 12.83 1.53
C THR A 287 9.85 12.21 0.33
N ALA A 288 11.13 11.90 0.54
CA ALA A 288 11.96 11.19 -0.42
C ALA A 288 11.99 9.68 -0.12
N CYS A 289 12.14 8.87 -1.17
CA CYS A 289 12.29 7.41 -1.06
C CYS A 289 13.50 6.94 -1.86
N GLY A 290 14.18 5.93 -1.31
CA GLY A 290 15.23 5.21 -2.03
C GLY A 290 14.65 4.35 -3.16
N PRO A 291 15.47 4.01 -4.17
CA PRO A 291 15.04 3.12 -5.24
C PRO A 291 14.94 1.67 -4.74
N ALA A 292 13.78 1.04 -4.94
CA ALA A 292 13.61 -0.40 -4.76
C ALA A 292 13.76 -1.14 -6.10
N TYR A 293 14.32 -2.35 -6.03
CA TYR A 293 14.55 -3.20 -7.20
C TYR A 293 13.66 -4.45 -7.19
N PRO A 294 13.12 -4.86 -8.36
CA PRO A 294 13.26 -4.21 -9.66
C PRO A 294 12.35 -2.98 -9.79
N ALA A 295 12.93 -1.86 -10.27
CA ALA A 295 12.21 -0.62 -10.53
C ALA A 295 11.20 -0.78 -11.68
N ILE A 296 9.97 -0.30 -11.45
CA ILE A 296 8.89 -0.28 -12.45
C ILE A 296 9.03 0.97 -13.33
N ASN A 297 9.26 2.14 -12.74
CA ASN A 297 9.49 3.37 -13.49
C ASN A 297 10.98 3.70 -13.50
N LYS A 298 11.50 4.19 -14.65
CA LYS A 298 12.90 4.59 -14.81
C LYS A 298 12.99 5.92 -15.54
N PRO A 299 14.01 6.76 -15.25
CA PRO A 299 15.08 6.53 -14.27
C PRO A 299 14.62 6.78 -12.81
N LEU A 300 15.23 6.06 -11.86
CA LEU A 300 15.16 6.37 -10.44
C LEU A 300 16.47 7.04 -10.00
N MET A 301 16.37 7.96 -9.05
CA MET A 301 17.52 8.62 -8.41
C MET A 301 17.89 7.91 -7.09
N SER A 302 19.07 8.24 -6.56
CA SER A 302 19.46 7.82 -5.22
C SER A 302 18.66 8.57 -4.14
N LEU A 303 18.59 7.99 -2.93
CA LEU A 303 17.91 8.65 -1.82
C LEU A 303 18.49 10.04 -1.50
N PRO A 304 19.82 10.25 -1.42
CA PRO A 304 20.38 11.58 -1.13
C PRO A 304 20.02 12.64 -2.18
N GLU A 305 19.95 12.25 -3.45
CA GLU A 305 19.53 13.16 -4.54
C GLU A 305 18.06 13.56 -4.38
N ALA A 306 17.18 12.61 -4.06
CA ALA A 306 15.76 12.87 -3.83
C ALA A 306 15.54 13.75 -2.59
N GLU A 307 16.29 13.49 -1.50
CA GLU A 307 16.24 14.27 -0.26
C GLU A 307 16.65 15.73 -0.51
N ALA A 308 17.71 15.97 -1.28
CA ALA A 308 18.16 17.31 -1.62
C ALA A 308 17.05 18.12 -2.32
N ILE A 309 16.32 17.50 -3.26
CA ILE A 309 15.19 18.11 -3.96
C ILE A 309 14.04 18.44 -2.99
N VAL A 310 13.70 17.52 -2.08
CA VAL A 310 12.65 17.75 -1.07
C VAL A 310 13.04 18.90 -0.13
N MET A 311 14.31 18.99 0.27
CA MET A 311 14.81 20.09 1.10
C MET A 311 14.72 21.45 0.38
N GLU A 312 15.07 21.50 -0.91
CA GLU A 312 14.95 22.71 -1.72
C GLU A 312 13.49 23.20 -1.84
N ILE A 313 12.57 22.27 -2.09
CA ILE A 313 11.11 22.56 -2.15
C ILE A 313 10.60 23.11 -0.82
N ARG A 314 11.07 22.57 0.31
CA ARG A 314 10.67 23.05 1.64
C ARG A 314 11.23 24.44 1.94
N ALA A 315 12.49 24.69 1.58
CA ALA A 315 13.17 25.97 1.79
C ALA A 315 12.53 27.12 0.99
N THR A 316 12.17 26.88 -0.27
CA THR A 316 11.47 27.89 -1.10
C THR A 316 10.14 28.32 -0.47
N CYS A 317 9.41 27.40 0.15
CA CYS A 317 8.16 27.71 0.84
C CYS A 317 8.31 28.48 2.17
N GLU A 318 9.51 28.57 2.73
CA GLU A 318 9.79 29.38 3.92
C GLU A 318 10.15 30.81 3.53
N TYR A 319 10.87 30.97 2.41
CA TYR A 319 11.19 32.27 1.85
C TYR A 319 9.94 33.06 1.42
N ASP A 320 8.99 32.42 0.73
CA ASP A 320 7.75 33.05 0.28
C ASP A 320 6.90 33.60 1.44
N LYS A 321 6.89 32.92 2.61
CA LYS A 321 6.18 33.41 3.81
C LYS A 321 6.84 34.65 4.40
N SER A 322 8.17 34.76 4.32
CA SER A 322 8.94 35.88 4.88
C SER A 322 8.83 37.15 4.03
N ALA A 323 8.63 37.02 2.71
CA ALA A 323 8.41 38.14 1.81
C ALA A 323 7.02 38.77 2.00
N ASP A 324 5.99 37.95 2.22
CA ASP A 324 4.61 38.40 2.46
C ASP A 324 4.48 39.20 3.78
N THR A 325 5.20 38.80 4.83
CA THR A 325 5.17 39.52 6.12
C THR A 325 5.88 40.88 6.08
N THR A 326 6.83 41.07 5.16
CA THR A 326 7.52 42.36 4.98
C THR A 326 6.72 43.40 4.19
N ASP A 327 5.70 43.00 3.44
CA ASP A 327 4.83 43.94 2.71
C ASP A 327 3.60 44.36 3.53
N GLU A 328 3.06 43.51 4.43
CA GLU A 328 2.01 43.94 5.38
C GLU A 328 2.49 45.02 6.36
N LEU A 329 3.76 44.94 6.81
CA LEU A 329 4.36 45.95 7.70
C LEU A 329 4.64 47.30 7.01
N LYS A 330 4.52 47.39 5.68
CA LYS A 330 4.64 48.67 4.94
C LYS A 330 3.29 49.34 4.67
N SER A 331 2.17 48.63 4.84
CA SER A 331 0.82 49.20 4.61
C SER A 331 0.14 49.78 5.86
N GLU A 332 0.68 49.57 7.06
CA GLU A 332 0.16 50.16 8.30
C GLU A 332 0.86 51.46 8.72
N GLY A 333 1.70 52.01 7.83
CA GLY A 333 2.48 53.23 8.06
C GLY A 333 2.31 54.28 6.96
N GLU A 334 1.08 54.65 6.62
CA GLU A 334 0.76 55.90 5.91
C GLU A 334 -0.41 56.66 6.57
#